data_AF-A0A7V5LHD4-F1
#
_entry.id   AF-A0A7V5LHD4-F1
#
_cell.length_a   1.000
_cell.length_b   1.000
_cell.length_c   1.000
_cell.angle_alpha   90.00
_cell.angle_beta   90.00
_cell.angle_gamma   90.00
#
_symmetry.space_group_name_H-M   'P 1'
#
loop_
_entity.id
_entity.type
_entity.pdbx_description
1 polymer ?
#
loop_
_entity_poly.entity_id
_entity_poly.type
_entity_poly.pdbx_seq_one_letter_code
_entity_poly.pdbx_strand_id
1 'polypeptide(L)'
;MKTRTFFGKVFFALCLFLLLSSDVWSQNNVGIGTTTPDNSAILELYSTSHGFLVPRLTTTQRNAISSPATGLLIYNLDNQRFEYYNGTQWIGVVSSVATVPFNLISTGTNTTATMTVGSGASILLGGGAIESNVFKGTGSVSDAVDLATAEVNGVLPIANGGTGLNTTPTNGQLLIGNGSGYTLSTLTAGNGITITNGSGSITISDANYGNEVEGSGSAGQVAFWNAGNAIAGNNNLYWDNTNSRLGVGTNIPQARVHIENGELWLFNNGNNTRFVIGDNGTTGQYGWLQWDSNLDLFRIDQSNAPGDGLKLKGNFMTIGNVPVDEP
;
A
#
# COMPACT_ATOMS: atom_id res chain seq x y z
N MET A 1 -113.95 48.59 -56.96
CA MET A 1 -113.68 47.86 -55.70
C MET A 1 -113.06 46.45 -55.93
N LYS A 2 -112.14 46.28 -56.91
CA LYS A 2 -111.52 44.96 -57.25
C LYS A 2 -109.99 44.89 -57.08
N THR A 3 -109.29 45.99 -56.81
CA THR A 3 -107.82 46.06 -56.72
C THR A 3 -107.24 45.81 -55.32
N ARG A 4 -107.99 46.07 -54.24
CA ARG A 4 -107.51 45.87 -52.85
C ARG A 4 -107.36 44.40 -52.46
N THR A 5 -108.10 43.49 -53.08
CA THR A 5 -108.02 42.04 -52.82
C THR A 5 -106.90 41.34 -53.58
N PHE A 6 -106.36 41.93 -54.65
CA PHE A 6 -105.26 41.36 -55.44
C PHE A 6 -103.92 41.51 -54.72
N PHE A 7 -103.60 42.72 -54.23
CA PHE A 7 -102.36 42.98 -53.49
C PHE A 7 -102.25 42.17 -52.18
N GLY A 8 -103.36 42.01 -51.45
CA GLY A 8 -103.37 41.18 -50.25
C GLY A 8 -103.11 39.70 -50.52
N LYS A 9 -103.63 39.16 -51.64
CA LYS A 9 -103.39 37.77 -52.05
C LYS A 9 -101.97 37.53 -52.54
N VAL A 10 -101.37 38.48 -53.26
CA VAL A 10 -99.97 38.41 -53.71
C VAL A 10 -99.00 38.55 -52.54
N PHE A 11 -99.26 39.48 -51.60
CA PHE A 11 -98.45 39.62 -50.39
C PHE A 11 -98.52 38.37 -49.50
N PHE A 12 -99.72 37.82 -49.32
CA PHE A 12 -99.90 36.57 -48.57
C PHE A 12 -99.23 35.37 -49.25
N ALA A 13 -99.31 35.27 -50.59
CA ALA A 13 -98.62 34.22 -51.34
C ALA A 13 -97.09 34.36 -51.30
N LEU A 14 -96.55 35.59 -51.32
CA LEU A 14 -95.12 35.86 -51.19
C LEU A 14 -94.61 35.53 -49.77
N CYS A 15 -95.35 35.92 -48.73
CA CYS A 15 -95.04 35.53 -47.36
C CYS A 15 -95.12 34.00 -47.18
N LEU A 16 -96.12 33.34 -47.76
CA LEU A 16 -96.25 31.89 -47.70
C LEU A 16 -95.13 31.17 -48.47
N PHE A 17 -94.69 31.70 -49.62
CA PHE A 17 -93.55 31.17 -50.37
C PHE A 17 -92.22 31.34 -49.61
N LEU A 18 -92.02 32.48 -48.95
CA LEU A 18 -90.85 32.76 -48.10
C LEU A 18 -90.84 31.92 -46.81
N LEU A 19 -92.01 31.54 -46.28
CA LEU A 19 -92.14 30.65 -45.12
C LEU A 19 -91.93 29.16 -45.47
N LEU A 20 -92.17 28.77 -46.74
CA LEU A 20 -92.02 27.40 -47.21
C LEU A 20 -90.63 27.09 -47.80
N SER A 21 -89.77 28.09 -47.99
CA SER A 21 -88.42 27.96 -48.56
C SER A 21 -87.30 27.99 -47.50
N SER A 22 -87.58 27.60 -46.26
CA SER A 22 -86.50 27.40 -45.28
C SER A 22 -85.94 26.00 -45.46
N ASP A 23 -84.82 25.90 -46.17
CA ASP A 23 -84.00 24.68 -46.12
C ASP A 23 -83.56 24.49 -44.67
N VAL A 24 -84.05 23.44 -44.01
CA VAL A 24 -83.52 23.01 -42.72
C VAL A 24 -82.27 22.19 -43.01
N TRP A 25 -81.10 22.79 -42.82
CA TRP A 25 -79.83 22.11 -43.04
C TRP A 25 -79.68 21.07 -41.92
N SER A 26 -79.76 19.79 -42.29
CA SER A 26 -79.21 18.72 -41.48
C SER A 26 -77.74 19.07 -41.19
N GLN A 27 -77.40 19.28 -39.92
CA GLN A 27 -76.00 19.51 -39.51
C GLN A 27 -75.14 18.30 -39.92
N ASN A 28 -73.89 18.55 -40.34
CA ASN A 28 -72.93 17.48 -40.71
C ASN A 28 -72.44 16.68 -39.47
N ASN A 29 -72.74 17.17 -38.27
CA ASN A 29 -72.48 16.56 -36.96
C ASN A 29 -73.65 16.78 -36.00
N VAL A 30 -73.68 16.02 -34.92
CA VAL A 30 -74.70 16.14 -33.87
C VAL A 30 -74.09 16.81 -32.64
N GLY A 31 -74.60 17.99 -32.29
CA GLY A 31 -74.33 18.63 -31.01
C GLY A 31 -75.44 18.38 -30.01
N ILE A 32 -75.09 18.01 -28.78
CA ILE A 32 -76.00 18.06 -27.63
C ILE A 32 -75.37 18.99 -26.59
N GLY A 33 -76.06 20.08 -26.26
CA GLY A 33 -75.55 21.11 -25.35
C GLY A 33 -74.56 22.10 -25.99
N THR A 34 -74.31 22.00 -27.30
CA THR A 34 -73.54 22.95 -28.11
C THR A 34 -74.26 23.20 -29.45
N THR A 35 -74.22 24.43 -29.94
CA THR A 35 -74.75 24.82 -31.26
C THR A 35 -73.68 24.87 -32.35
N THR A 36 -72.42 24.67 -31.97
CA THR A 36 -71.27 24.67 -32.87
C THR A 36 -70.40 23.45 -32.53
N PRO A 37 -70.85 22.23 -32.85
CA PRO A 37 -70.07 21.03 -32.56
C PRO A 37 -68.78 21.08 -33.39
N ASP A 38 -67.67 20.63 -32.80
CA ASP A 38 -66.37 20.62 -33.43
C ASP A 38 -66.42 19.88 -34.77
N ASN A 39 -65.78 20.45 -35.80
CA ASN A 39 -65.80 19.90 -37.15
C ASN A 39 -65.16 18.50 -37.23
N SER A 40 -64.35 18.11 -36.25
CA SER A 40 -63.77 16.77 -36.13
C SER A 40 -64.66 15.75 -35.41
N ALA A 41 -65.76 16.17 -34.79
CA ALA A 41 -66.67 15.31 -34.05
C ALA A 41 -67.95 15.03 -34.85
N ILE A 42 -68.35 13.76 -34.97
CA ILE A 42 -69.69 13.40 -35.48
C ILE A 42 -70.76 13.54 -34.40
N LEU A 43 -70.38 13.40 -33.13
CA LEU A 43 -71.20 13.62 -31.95
C LEU A 43 -70.37 14.37 -30.90
N GLU A 44 -70.84 15.53 -30.48
CA GLU A 44 -70.28 16.27 -29.34
C GLU A 44 -71.34 16.43 -28.25
N LEU A 45 -70.95 16.07 -27.03
CA LEU A 45 -71.77 16.23 -25.83
C LEU A 45 -71.10 17.29 -24.95
N TYR A 46 -71.62 18.51 -24.96
CA TYR A 46 -71.10 19.60 -24.15
C TYR A 46 -71.99 19.80 -22.92
N SER A 47 -71.41 19.67 -21.73
CA SER A 47 -72.05 20.02 -20.47
C SER A 47 -70.99 20.35 -19.42
N THR A 48 -71.26 21.33 -18.57
CA THR A 48 -70.41 21.66 -17.42
C THR A 48 -70.83 20.89 -16.15
N SER A 49 -71.96 20.20 -16.18
CA SER A 49 -72.57 19.55 -15.01
C SER A 49 -73.02 18.10 -15.22
N HIS A 50 -73.02 17.61 -16.46
CA HIS A 50 -73.44 16.25 -16.81
C HIS A 50 -72.35 15.53 -17.62
N GLY A 51 -72.32 14.20 -17.54
CA GLY A 51 -71.42 13.36 -18.33
C GLY A 51 -72.18 12.45 -19.30
N PHE A 52 -71.43 11.71 -20.12
CA PHE A 52 -71.99 10.67 -20.98
C PHE A 52 -72.01 9.32 -20.27
N LEU A 53 -73.21 8.78 -20.06
CA LEU A 53 -73.39 7.46 -19.45
C LEU A 53 -73.46 6.39 -20.55
N VAL A 54 -72.34 5.70 -20.78
CA VAL A 54 -72.26 4.54 -21.69
C VAL A 54 -73.09 3.37 -21.16
N PRO A 55 -73.46 2.37 -22.01
CA PRO A 55 -74.13 1.17 -21.55
C PRO A 55 -73.41 0.51 -20.35
N ARG A 56 -74.17 0.29 -19.27
CA ARG A 56 -73.67 -0.31 -18.03
C ARG A 56 -74.12 -1.76 -17.96
N LEU A 57 -73.18 -2.69 -18.00
CA LEU A 57 -73.46 -4.12 -18.13
C LEU A 57 -72.68 -4.90 -17.07
N THR A 58 -73.27 -5.96 -16.53
CA THR A 58 -72.50 -7.02 -15.86
C THR A 58 -71.61 -7.74 -16.88
N THR A 59 -70.61 -8.47 -16.41
CA THR A 59 -69.74 -9.29 -17.26
C THR A 59 -70.53 -10.28 -18.10
N THR A 60 -71.56 -10.91 -17.51
CA THR A 60 -72.47 -11.84 -18.20
C THR A 60 -73.23 -11.14 -19.34
N GLN A 61 -73.81 -9.96 -19.08
CA GLN A 61 -74.53 -9.21 -20.10
C GLN A 61 -73.61 -8.70 -21.22
N ARG A 62 -72.41 -8.26 -20.87
CA ARG A 62 -71.38 -7.84 -21.82
C ARG A 62 -70.90 -8.99 -22.71
N ASN A 63 -70.74 -10.19 -22.15
CA ASN A 63 -70.37 -11.39 -22.90
C ASN A 63 -71.51 -11.91 -23.79
N ALA A 64 -72.77 -11.55 -23.48
CA ALA A 64 -73.93 -11.88 -24.29
C ALA A 64 -74.10 -10.98 -25.53
N ILE A 65 -73.29 -9.94 -25.70
CA ILE A 65 -73.30 -9.10 -26.91
C ILE A 65 -72.78 -9.94 -28.08
N SER A 66 -73.66 -10.28 -29.02
CA SER A 66 -73.29 -10.97 -30.26
C SER A 66 -72.53 -10.03 -31.19
N SER A 67 -71.34 -10.43 -31.64
CA SER A 67 -70.51 -9.69 -32.61
C SER A 67 -70.29 -8.21 -32.23
N PRO A 68 -69.68 -7.91 -31.07
CA PRO A 68 -69.43 -6.53 -30.66
C PRO A 68 -68.53 -5.80 -31.67
N ALA A 69 -68.86 -4.56 -31.96
CA ALA A 69 -68.06 -3.72 -32.86
C ALA A 69 -66.70 -3.38 -32.23
N THR A 70 -65.65 -3.33 -33.03
CA THR A 70 -64.35 -2.79 -32.59
C THR A 70 -64.52 -1.33 -32.15
N GLY A 71 -64.01 -1.00 -30.96
CA GLY A 71 -64.18 0.30 -30.32
C GLY A 71 -65.47 0.46 -29.52
N LEU A 72 -66.33 -0.55 -29.43
CA LEU A 72 -67.53 -0.51 -28.59
C LEU A 72 -67.14 -0.32 -27.13
N LEU A 73 -67.57 0.80 -26.52
CA LEU A 73 -67.27 1.18 -25.15
C LEU A 73 -68.45 0.90 -24.23
N ILE A 74 -68.18 0.24 -23.10
CA ILE A 74 -69.15 -0.03 -22.04
C ILE A 74 -68.54 0.24 -20.67
N TYR A 75 -69.38 0.35 -19.65
CA TYR A 75 -68.94 0.32 -18.26
C TYR A 75 -69.36 -1.01 -17.62
N ASN A 76 -68.38 -1.81 -17.22
CA ASN A 76 -68.60 -3.12 -16.62
C ASN A 76 -68.92 -2.95 -15.12
N LEU A 77 -70.09 -3.41 -14.70
CA LEU A 77 -70.60 -3.29 -13.32
C LEU A 77 -69.87 -4.21 -12.35
N ASP A 78 -69.41 -5.38 -12.80
CA ASP A 78 -68.72 -6.34 -11.94
C ASP A 78 -67.27 -5.92 -11.72
N ASN A 79 -66.61 -5.48 -12.80
CA ASN A 79 -65.21 -5.03 -12.78
C ASN A 79 -65.06 -3.53 -12.43
N GLN A 80 -66.18 -2.80 -12.28
CA GLN A 80 -66.25 -1.38 -11.94
C GLN A 80 -65.36 -0.47 -12.80
N ARG A 81 -65.31 -0.72 -14.11
CA ARG A 81 -64.40 -0.02 -15.02
C ARG A 81 -64.96 0.10 -16.43
N PHE A 82 -64.44 1.08 -17.17
CA PHE A 82 -64.65 1.13 -18.62
C PHE A 82 -63.92 -0.01 -19.31
N GLU A 83 -64.59 -0.64 -20.26
CA GLU A 83 -64.04 -1.68 -21.14
C GLU A 83 -64.41 -1.35 -22.59
N TYR A 84 -63.48 -1.56 -23.52
CA TYR A 84 -63.76 -1.46 -24.95
C TYR A 84 -63.45 -2.79 -25.65
N TYR A 85 -64.20 -3.11 -26.69
CA TYR A 85 -63.92 -4.30 -27.50
C TYR A 85 -62.85 -3.97 -28.55
N ASN A 86 -61.74 -4.70 -28.58
CA ASN A 86 -60.62 -4.42 -29.50
C ASN A 86 -60.75 -5.14 -30.86
N GLY A 87 -61.87 -5.81 -31.11
CA GLY A 87 -62.09 -6.68 -32.28
C GLY A 87 -61.97 -8.18 -31.97
N THR A 88 -61.31 -8.55 -30.87
CA THR A 88 -61.12 -9.95 -30.45
C THR A 88 -61.51 -10.22 -29.00
N GLN A 89 -61.32 -9.25 -28.11
CA GLN A 89 -61.61 -9.38 -26.69
C GLN A 89 -61.94 -8.01 -26.08
N TRP A 90 -62.52 -8.05 -24.88
CA TRP A 90 -62.77 -6.86 -24.08
C TRP A 90 -61.52 -6.46 -23.32
N ILE A 91 -61.07 -5.23 -23.53
CA ILE A 91 -59.91 -4.63 -22.88
C ILE A 91 -60.40 -3.60 -21.88
N GLY A 92 -59.98 -3.74 -20.63
CA GLY A 92 -60.23 -2.74 -19.63
C GLY A 92 -59.36 -1.51 -19.83
N VAL A 93 -59.96 -0.33 -19.82
CA VAL A 93 -59.22 0.94 -19.80
C VAL A 93 -58.58 1.07 -18.42
N VAL A 94 -57.24 1.09 -18.36
CA VAL A 94 -56.47 1.44 -17.16
C VAL A 94 -55.80 2.79 -17.40
N SER A 95 -55.57 3.56 -16.33
CA SER A 95 -54.64 4.69 -16.45
C SER A 95 -53.21 4.15 -16.63
N SER A 96 -52.51 4.61 -17.65
CA SER A 96 -51.11 4.25 -17.94
C SER A 96 -50.10 4.96 -17.01
N VAL A 97 -50.57 5.70 -16.01
CA VAL A 97 -49.75 6.39 -15.02
C VAL A 97 -49.96 5.74 -13.66
N ALA A 98 -49.60 4.46 -13.56
CA ALA A 98 -49.46 3.82 -12.27
C ALA A 98 -48.00 4.03 -11.83
N THR A 99 -47.78 4.97 -10.92
CA THR A 99 -46.69 4.80 -9.96
C THR A 99 -46.94 3.46 -9.30
N VAL A 100 -46.19 2.43 -9.68
CA VAL A 100 -46.25 1.12 -9.02
C VAL A 100 -45.46 1.28 -7.73
N PRO A 101 -46.11 1.33 -6.56
CA PRO A 101 -45.37 1.41 -5.31
C PRO A 101 -44.57 0.11 -5.14
N PHE A 102 -43.36 0.23 -4.61
CA PHE A 102 -42.37 -0.85 -4.57
C PHE A 102 -42.88 -2.11 -3.87
N ASN A 103 -43.81 -1.97 -2.93
CA ASN A 103 -44.45 -3.06 -2.20
C ASN A 103 -45.34 -3.97 -3.07
N LEU A 104 -45.67 -3.56 -4.31
CA LEU A 104 -46.43 -4.38 -5.27
C LEU A 104 -45.53 -5.10 -6.27
N ILE A 105 -44.21 -4.88 -6.25
CA ILE A 105 -43.24 -5.62 -7.06
C ILE A 105 -42.87 -6.89 -6.28
N SER A 106 -43.63 -7.98 -6.47
CA SER A 106 -43.37 -9.26 -5.79
C SER A 106 -42.30 -10.10 -6.47
N THR A 107 -42.15 -9.99 -7.79
CA THR A 107 -41.12 -10.66 -8.62
C THR A 107 -40.88 -9.85 -9.90
N GLY A 108 -39.65 -9.79 -10.40
CA GLY A 108 -39.33 -9.20 -11.71
C GLY A 108 -37.87 -8.74 -11.82
N THR A 109 -37.38 -8.60 -13.05
CA THR A 109 -36.04 -8.07 -13.34
C THR A 109 -36.18 -6.75 -14.10
N ASN A 110 -35.62 -5.67 -13.58
CA ASN A 110 -35.55 -4.39 -14.30
C ASN A 110 -34.29 -4.37 -15.16
N THR A 111 -34.44 -4.58 -16.47
CA THR A 111 -33.31 -4.65 -17.42
C THR A 111 -33.05 -3.37 -18.18
N THR A 112 -33.95 -2.38 -18.10
CA THR A 112 -33.92 -1.18 -18.95
C THR A 112 -33.98 0.14 -18.19
N ALA A 113 -34.24 0.14 -16.88
CA ALA A 113 -34.31 1.34 -16.07
C ALA A 113 -33.43 1.28 -14.81
N THR A 114 -32.97 2.44 -14.38
CA THR A 114 -32.18 2.62 -13.16
C THR A 114 -33.09 2.59 -11.93
N MET A 115 -32.76 1.76 -10.93
CA MET A 115 -33.38 1.86 -9.61
C MET A 115 -32.71 3.02 -8.85
N THR A 116 -33.44 4.12 -8.65
CA THR A 116 -32.97 5.25 -7.85
C THR A 116 -33.53 5.13 -6.43
N VAL A 117 -32.64 4.94 -5.46
CA VAL A 117 -32.98 4.98 -4.03
C VAL A 117 -32.67 6.37 -3.50
N GLY A 118 -33.70 7.07 -3.00
CA GLY A 118 -33.55 8.43 -2.50
C GLY A 118 -32.72 8.52 -1.23
N SER A 119 -32.25 9.73 -0.91
CA SER A 119 -31.54 10.00 0.34
C SER A 119 -32.36 9.54 1.56
N GLY A 120 -31.74 8.78 2.46
CA GLY A 120 -32.37 8.24 3.67
C GLY A 120 -33.23 6.98 3.47
N ALA A 121 -33.41 6.48 2.25
CA ALA A 121 -34.09 5.21 2.02
C ALA A 121 -33.14 4.01 2.23
N SER A 122 -33.66 2.93 2.82
CA SER A 122 -32.92 1.69 3.09
C SER A 122 -33.46 0.54 2.24
N ILE A 123 -32.58 -0.26 1.65
CA ILE A 123 -32.95 -1.57 1.10
C ILE A 123 -32.76 -2.61 2.22
N LEU A 124 -33.86 -3.09 2.81
CA LEU A 124 -33.84 -4.12 3.84
C LEU A 124 -34.08 -5.50 3.22
N LEU A 125 -33.17 -6.44 3.44
CA LEU A 125 -33.33 -7.82 3.01
C LEU A 125 -34.18 -8.60 4.02
N GLY A 126 -35.23 -9.29 3.55
CA GLY A 126 -35.95 -10.30 4.34
C GLY A 126 -35.24 -11.66 4.41
N GLY A 127 -34.09 -11.78 3.75
CA GLY A 127 -33.28 -12.99 3.56
C GLY A 127 -32.47 -12.90 2.25
N GLY A 128 -31.33 -13.59 2.15
CA GLY A 128 -30.44 -13.55 0.97
C GLY A 128 -29.34 -12.49 1.04
N ALA A 129 -28.70 -12.19 -0.10
CA ALA A 129 -27.65 -11.17 -0.22
C ALA A 129 -27.99 -10.18 -1.36
N ILE A 130 -27.64 -8.90 -1.18
CA ILE A 130 -27.51 -7.97 -2.31
C ILE A 130 -26.10 -8.17 -2.85
N GLU A 131 -25.99 -8.88 -3.97
CA GLU A 131 -24.74 -8.94 -4.74
C GLU A 131 -24.61 -7.66 -5.55
N SER A 132 -24.15 -6.58 -4.92
CA SER A 132 -23.70 -5.41 -5.68
C SER A 132 -22.29 -5.70 -6.19
N ASN A 133 -22.11 -5.77 -7.50
CA ASN A 133 -20.77 -5.89 -8.08
C ASN A 133 -19.89 -4.66 -7.80
N VAL A 134 -20.49 -3.54 -7.39
CA VAL A 134 -19.77 -2.30 -7.10
C VAL A 134 -20.44 -1.56 -5.93
N PHE A 135 -19.77 -1.42 -4.80
CA PHE A 135 -20.16 -0.48 -3.74
C PHE A 135 -19.46 0.85 -4.01
N LYS A 136 -20.13 1.76 -4.73
CA LYS A 136 -19.70 3.17 -4.77
C LYS A 136 -20.52 3.93 -3.75
N GLY A 137 -19.93 4.27 -2.62
CA GLY A 137 -20.52 5.29 -1.77
C GLY A 137 -20.27 6.70 -2.35
N THR A 138 -20.80 7.71 -1.69
CA THR A 138 -20.65 9.10 -2.13
C THR A 138 -19.21 9.54 -1.90
N GLY A 139 -18.43 9.70 -2.97
CA GLY A 139 -17.01 10.07 -2.93
C GLY A 139 -16.06 9.02 -3.52
N SER A 140 -16.53 7.79 -3.70
CA SER A 140 -15.76 6.71 -4.35
C SER A 140 -15.38 7.06 -5.80
N VAL A 141 -14.08 7.03 -6.12
CA VAL A 141 -13.53 7.35 -7.46
C VAL A 141 -13.24 6.13 -8.33
N SER A 142 -13.44 4.90 -7.80
CA SER A 142 -13.16 3.65 -8.52
C SER A 142 -14.19 2.55 -8.21
N ASP A 143 -14.10 1.42 -8.92
CA ASP A 143 -14.90 0.22 -8.65
C ASP A 143 -14.28 -0.70 -7.58
N ALA A 144 -13.07 -0.38 -7.09
CA ALA A 144 -12.43 -1.10 -6.00
C ALA A 144 -13.03 -0.67 -4.64
N VAL A 145 -12.92 -1.54 -3.63
CA VAL A 145 -13.22 -1.18 -2.23
C VAL A 145 -12.37 0.04 -1.87
N ASP A 146 -13.00 1.20 -1.75
CA ASP A 146 -12.33 2.44 -1.41
C ASP A 146 -12.02 2.45 0.09
N LEU A 147 -10.76 2.13 0.42
CA LEU A 147 -10.25 2.14 1.79
C LEU A 147 -9.98 3.58 2.32
N ALA A 148 -10.11 4.61 1.48
CA ALA A 148 -9.78 6.00 1.82
C ALA A 148 -11.00 6.84 2.22
N THR A 149 -12.21 6.35 1.98
CA THR A 149 -13.47 6.95 2.45
C THR A 149 -13.98 6.21 3.70
N ALA A 150 -14.91 6.81 4.45
CA ALA A 150 -15.54 6.17 5.62
C ALA A 150 -16.41 4.94 5.27
N GLU A 151 -16.39 4.49 4.00
CA GLU A 151 -17.07 3.30 3.50
C GLU A 151 -16.48 2.01 4.09
N VAL A 152 -15.19 2.03 4.46
CA VAL A 152 -14.55 0.95 5.22
C VAL A 152 -14.52 1.34 6.70
N ASN A 153 -15.67 1.20 7.36
CA ASN A 153 -15.74 1.35 8.80
C ASN A 153 -15.17 0.09 9.48
N GLY A 154 -14.01 0.22 10.10
CA GLY A 154 -13.42 -0.83 10.94
C GLY A 154 -12.01 -1.25 10.52
N VAL A 155 -11.57 -2.36 11.10
CA VAL A 155 -10.23 -2.92 10.88
C VAL A 155 -10.36 -4.18 10.05
N LEU A 156 -9.59 -4.31 8.97
CA LEU A 156 -9.52 -5.56 8.23
C LEU A 156 -8.90 -6.64 9.15
N PRO A 157 -9.61 -7.74 9.44
CA PRO A 157 -9.08 -8.78 10.30
C PRO A 157 -7.87 -9.47 9.66
N ILE A 158 -7.03 -10.05 10.50
CA ILE A 158 -5.79 -10.73 10.07
C ILE A 158 -6.09 -11.91 9.13
N ALA A 159 -7.18 -12.63 9.38
CA ALA A 159 -7.64 -13.73 8.52
C ALA A 159 -7.88 -13.30 7.06
N ASN A 160 -8.11 -12.00 6.82
CA ASN A 160 -8.38 -11.43 5.51
C ASN A 160 -7.21 -10.54 5.01
N GLY A 161 -6.01 -10.72 5.57
CA GLY A 161 -4.79 -10.01 5.13
C GLY A 161 -4.58 -8.62 5.76
N GLY A 162 -5.43 -8.20 6.70
CA GLY A 162 -5.23 -6.97 7.47
C GLY A 162 -4.26 -7.15 8.64
N THR A 163 -4.02 -6.06 9.39
CA THR A 163 -3.14 -6.07 10.57
C THR A 163 -3.91 -6.26 11.88
N GLY A 164 -5.24 -6.15 11.87
CA GLY A 164 -6.02 -6.19 13.11
C GLY A 164 -5.84 -4.94 14.00
N LEU A 165 -5.26 -3.85 13.49
CA LEU A 165 -5.01 -2.60 14.23
C LEU A 165 -5.60 -1.38 13.50
N ASN A 166 -6.07 -0.37 14.25
CA ASN A 166 -6.58 0.92 13.75
C ASN A 166 -5.75 2.13 14.19
N THR A 167 -4.58 1.92 14.80
CA THR A 167 -3.74 3.00 15.33
C THR A 167 -2.57 3.28 14.39
N THR A 168 -2.29 4.55 14.13
CA THR A 168 -1.08 4.97 13.39
C THR A 168 0.17 4.65 14.20
N PRO A 169 1.19 3.97 13.63
CA PRO A 169 2.45 3.71 14.30
C PRO A 169 3.22 5.00 14.63
N THR A 170 3.89 5.02 15.77
CA THR A 170 4.93 6.02 16.06
C THR A 170 6.26 5.64 15.39
N ASN A 171 7.21 6.57 15.39
CA ASN A 171 8.55 6.36 14.83
C ASN A 171 9.21 5.06 15.33
N GLY A 172 9.74 4.28 14.39
CA GLY A 172 10.45 3.02 14.64
C GLY A 172 9.60 1.86 15.17
N GLN A 173 8.26 1.94 15.11
CA GLN A 173 7.41 0.80 15.42
C GLN A 173 7.22 -0.13 14.22
N LEU A 174 7.20 -1.43 14.50
CA LEU A 174 6.92 -2.53 13.58
C LEU A 174 5.66 -3.27 14.03
N LEU A 175 5.06 -4.03 13.12
CA LEU A 175 4.09 -5.07 13.46
C LEU A 175 4.84 -6.28 14.02
N ILE A 176 4.71 -6.52 15.32
CA ILE A 176 5.30 -7.68 15.99
C ILE A 176 4.20 -8.68 16.34
N GLY A 177 4.36 -9.93 15.91
CA GLY A 177 3.42 -11.01 16.22
C GLY A 177 3.38 -11.29 17.72
N ASN A 178 2.19 -11.36 18.30
CA ASN A 178 1.98 -11.54 19.74
C ASN A 178 1.25 -12.84 20.10
N GLY A 179 1.12 -13.77 19.15
CA GLY A 179 0.42 -15.05 19.32
C GLY A 179 -1.10 -15.00 19.15
N SER A 180 -1.71 -13.81 19.09
CA SER A 180 -3.14 -13.62 18.74
C SER A 180 -3.35 -12.68 17.56
N GLY A 181 -2.29 -12.02 17.12
CA GLY A 181 -2.28 -11.09 15.99
C GLY A 181 -0.99 -10.29 15.97
N TYR A 182 -1.10 -8.98 15.72
CA TYR A 182 0.02 -8.05 15.73
C TYR A 182 -0.12 -7.01 16.83
N THR A 183 1.00 -6.49 17.30
CA THR A 183 1.09 -5.27 18.11
C THR A 183 2.12 -4.34 17.51
N LEU A 184 1.86 -3.04 17.54
CA LEU A 184 2.86 -2.04 17.17
C LEU A 184 3.88 -1.89 18.29
N SER A 185 5.13 -2.24 18.00
CA SER A 185 6.21 -2.20 18.99
C SER A 185 7.52 -1.84 18.33
N THR A 186 8.40 -1.20 19.08
CA THR A 186 9.80 -1.02 18.70
C THR A 186 10.59 -2.31 18.94
N LEU A 187 11.75 -2.45 18.30
CA LEU A 187 12.73 -3.43 18.71
C LEU A 187 13.41 -2.98 20.01
N THR A 188 13.69 -3.94 20.89
CA THR A 188 14.38 -3.70 22.16
C THR A 188 15.81 -4.23 22.06
N ALA A 189 16.77 -3.41 22.46
CA ALA A 189 18.17 -3.78 22.47
C ALA A 189 18.45 -4.91 23.47
N GLY A 190 19.18 -5.93 23.02
CA GLY A 190 19.81 -6.92 23.90
C GLY A 190 21.22 -6.50 24.32
N ASN A 191 21.91 -7.34 25.09
CA ASN A 191 23.29 -7.08 25.47
C ASN A 191 24.21 -7.00 24.24
N GLY A 192 25.08 -6.01 24.19
CA GLY A 192 26.03 -5.82 23.09
C GLY A 192 25.43 -5.25 21.81
N ILE A 193 24.14 -4.87 21.80
CA ILE A 193 23.47 -4.27 20.64
C ILE A 193 22.88 -2.92 21.04
N THR A 194 23.06 -1.92 20.19
CA THR A 194 22.35 -0.64 20.29
C THR A 194 21.24 -0.61 19.23
N ILE A 195 20.02 -0.23 19.63
CA ILE A 195 18.90 -0.02 18.72
C ILE A 195 18.43 1.43 18.83
N THR A 196 18.40 2.13 17.69
CA THR A 196 17.92 3.50 17.58
C THR A 196 16.69 3.55 16.67
N ASN A 197 15.55 3.93 17.24
CA ASN A 197 14.26 4.04 16.55
C ASN A 197 14.09 5.46 15.99
N GLY A 198 13.98 5.58 14.66
CA GLY A 198 13.84 6.85 13.94
C GLY A 198 12.56 6.94 13.14
N SER A 199 12.29 8.11 12.56
CA SER A 199 11.18 8.28 11.62
C SER A 199 11.45 7.48 10.35
N GLY A 200 10.66 6.43 10.11
CA GLY A 200 10.82 5.53 8.94
C GLY A 200 12.09 4.67 8.97
N SER A 201 12.80 4.58 10.10
CA SER A 201 14.03 3.80 10.21
C SER A 201 14.21 3.15 11.58
N ILE A 202 14.95 2.04 11.60
CA ILE A 202 15.49 1.43 12.82
C ILE A 202 16.95 1.11 12.53
N THR A 203 17.86 1.70 13.29
CA THR A 203 19.30 1.41 13.17
C THR A 203 19.70 0.42 14.25
N ILE A 204 20.42 -0.62 13.86
CA ILE A 204 20.98 -1.64 14.76
C ILE A 204 22.50 -1.58 14.62
N SER A 205 23.21 -1.53 15.74
CA SER A 205 24.68 -1.45 15.78
C SER A 205 25.24 -2.31 16.91
N ASP A 206 26.49 -2.75 16.78
CA ASP A 206 27.22 -3.31 17.93
C ASP A 206 27.40 -2.20 18.97
N ALA A 207 27.03 -2.47 20.21
CA ALA A 207 27.18 -1.52 21.31
C ALA A 207 28.65 -1.26 21.64
N ASN A 208 29.56 -2.15 21.25
CA ASN A 208 30.98 -2.05 21.51
C ASN A 208 31.77 -1.46 20.35
N TYR A 209 31.13 -1.15 19.22
CA TYR A 209 31.80 -0.61 18.03
C TYR A 209 32.78 0.52 18.38
N GLY A 210 34.07 0.30 18.13
CA GLY A 210 35.18 1.19 18.47
C GLY A 210 35.94 0.85 19.76
N ASN A 211 35.51 -0.18 20.51
CA ASN A 211 36.19 -0.71 21.71
C ASN A 211 36.82 -2.09 21.46
N GLU A 212 36.76 -2.59 20.23
CA GLU A 212 37.42 -3.82 19.83
C GLU A 212 38.94 -3.63 19.76
N VAL A 213 39.67 -4.72 20.01
CA VAL A 213 41.10 -4.77 19.73
C VAL A 213 41.26 -5.07 18.24
N GLU A 214 41.72 -4.08 17.50
CA GLU A 214 41.98 -4.18 16.06
C GLU A 214 43.42 -4.64 15.81
N GLY A 215 43.67 -5.29 14.68
CA GLY A 215 45.03 -5.63 14.27
C GLY A 215 45.10 -6.87 13.39
N SER A 216 46.21 -6.99 12.68
CA SER A 216 46.53 -8.18 11.89
C SER A 216 47.97 -8.60 12.14
N GLY A 217 48.22 -9.91 12.08
CA GLY A 217 49.54 -10.50 12.27
C GLY A 217 49.75 -11.71 11.38
N SER A 218 51.01 -12.02 11.09
CA SER A 218 51.43 -13.24 10.41
C SER A 218 51.84 -14.32 11.42
N ALA A 219 51.73 -15.58 11.04
CA ALA A 219 52.14 -16.70 11.88
C ALA A 219 53.59 -16.53 12.36
N GLY A 220 53.80 -16.68 13.66
CA GLY A 220 55.10 -16.52 14.31
C GLY A 220 55.51 -15.09 14.62
N GLN A 221 54.78 -14.05 14.20
CA GLN A 221 55.06 -12.70 14.73
C GLN A 221 54.71 -12.61 16.22
N VAL A 222 55.55 -11.94 17.00
CA VAL A 222 55.19 -11.53 18.36
C VAL A 222 54.37 -10.25 18.28
N ALA A 223 53.15 -10.28 18.80
CA ALA A 223 52.24 -9.14 18.80
C ALA A 223 52.58 -8.13 19.90
N PHE A 224 52.42 -6.84 19.60
CA PHE A 224 52.56 -5.74 20.55
C PHE A 224 51.54 -4.63 20.26
N TRP A 225 51.20 -3.85 21.28
CA TRP A 225 50.33 -2.69 21.12
C TRP A 225 51.05 -1.56 20.38
N ASN A 226 50.45 -1.04 19.31
CA ASN A 226 50.94 0.15 18.62
C ASN A 226 49.99 1.36 18.76
N ALA A 227 48.78 1.14 19.30
CA ALA A 227 47.85 2.18 19.73
C ALA A 227 47.01 1.67 20.91
N GLY A 228 46.09 2.51 21.43
CA GLY A 228 45.25 2.17 22.59
C GLY A 228 44.28 1.00 22.37
N ASN A 229 43.91 0.73 21.12
CA ASN A 229 43.00 -0.35 20.73
C ASN A 229 43.54 -1.17 19.55
N ALA A 230 44.85 -1.08 19.24
CA ALA A 230 45.43 -1.77 18.09
C ALA A 230 46.68 -2.59 18.45
N ILE A 231 46.69 -3.84 17.98
CA ILE A 231 47.86 -4.73 18.00
C ILE A 231 48.52 -4.76 16.62
N ALA A 232 49.86 -4.83 16.62
CA ALA A 232 50.68 -4.99 15.43
C ALA A 232 51.73 -6.08 15.65
N GLY A 233 52.36 -6.51 14.56
CA GLY A 233 53.49 -7.44 14.58
C GLY A 233 54.63 -6.94 13.68
N ASN A 234 55.83 -7.45 13.91
CA ASN A 234 57.01 -7.20 13.07
C ASN A 234 57.56 -8.54 12.60
N ASN A 235 57.83 -8.69 11.30
CA ASN A 235 58.40 -9.93 10.73
C ASN A 235 59.72 -10.33 11.42
N ASN A 236 60.47 -9.37 11.91
CA ASN A 236 61.77 -9.58 12.55
C ASN A 236 61.70 -9.65 14.07
N LEU A 237 60.51 -9.56 14.68
CA LEU A 237 60.28 -9.90 16.08
C LEU A 237 59.42 -11.16 16.12
N TYR A 238 60.08 -12.32 16.20
CA TYR A 238 59.52 -13.58 15.75
C TYR A 238 59.62 -14.68 16.80
N TRP A 239 58.53 -15.40 17.02
CA TRP A 239 58.49 -16.65 17.77
C TRP A 239 58.42 -17.85 16.80
N ASP A 240 59.52 -18.59 16.71
CA ASP A 240 59.58 -19.87 16.02
C ASP A 240 58.91 -20.94 16.87
N ASN A 241 57.64 -21.21 16.57
CA ASN A 241 56.84 -22.18 17.32
C ASN A 241 57.34 -23.62 17.18
N THR A 242 58.01 -23.95 16.07
CA THR A 242 58.52 -25.31 15.82
C THR A 242 59.70 -25.62 16.73
N ASN A 243 60.60 -24.65 16.93
CA ASN A 243 61.83 -24.86 17.69
C ASN A 243 61.82 -24.16 19.06
N SER A 244 60.74 -23.45 19.41
CA SER A 244 60.59 -22.67 20.65
C SER A 244 61.71 -21.63 20.83
N ARG A 245 61.88 -20.76 19.82
CA ARG A 245 62.94 -19.74 19.78
C ARG A 245 62.38 -18.34 19.54
N LEU A 246 62.95 -17.35 20.23
CA LEU A 246 62.67 -15.92 20.02
C LEU A 246 63.75 -15.31 19.13
N GLY A 247 63.34 -14.74 17.99
CA GLY A 247 64.15 -13.92 17.12
C GLY A 247 63.87 -12.43 17.33
N VAL A 248 64.92 -11.63 17.44
CA VAL A 248 64.89 -10.16 17.42
C VAL A 248 65.81 -9.72 16.28
N GLY A 249 65.28 -9.01 15.29
CA GLY A 249 66.01 -8.69 14.06
C GLY A 249 65.92 -9.78 12.98
N THR A 250 65.33 -10.95 13.27
CA THR A 250 65.32 -12.12 12.37
C THR A 250 64.05 -12.97 12.51
N ASN A 251 63.63 -13.62 11.41
CA ASN A 251 62.53 -14.60 11.41
C ASN A 251 62.99 -16.06 11.30
N ILE A 252 64.31 -16.31 11.31
CA ILE A 252 64.91 -17.65 11.30
C ILE A 252 65.88 -17.74 12.49
N PRO A 253 65.39 -17.64 13.74
CA PRO A 253 66.26 -17.70 14.91
C PRO A 253 67.04 -19.02 14.93
N GLN A 254 68.32 -18.99 15.29
CA GLN A 254 69.16 -20.20 15.33
C GLN A 254 69.36 -20.75 16.75
N ALA A 255 69.19 -19.91 17.76
CA ALA A 255 69.26 -20.25 19.19
C ALA A 255 67.95 -19.89 19.91
N ARG A 256 67.78 -20.32 21.17
CA ARG A 256 66.58 -20.02 21.99
C ARG A 256 66.21 -18.54 22.02
N VAL A 257 67.22 -17.68 22.06
CA VAL A 257 67.10 -16.25 21.79
C VAL A 257 68.17 -15.90 20.76
N HIS A 258 67.77 -15.37 19.61
CA HIS A 258 68.68 -14.90 18.56
C HIS A 258 68.40 -13.41 18.35
N ILE A 259 69.39 -12.57 18.64
CA ILE A 259 69.40 -11.15 18.27
C ILE A 259 70.30 -11.01 17.05
N GLU A 260 69.73 -10.65 15.90
CA GLU A 260 70.46 -10.42 14.65
C GLU A 260 70.68 -8.92 14.45
N ASN A 261 71.93 -8.53 14.15
CA ASN A 261 72.34 -7.14 13.93
C ASN A 261 71.94 -6.19 15.08
N GLY A 262 72.09 -6.63 16.34
CA GLY A 262 71.73 -5.85 17.52
C GLY A 262 72.49 -6.27 18.77
N GLU A 263 72.18 -5.62 19.88
CA GLU A 263 72.91 -5.75 21.14
C GLU A 263 72.02 -6.30 22.27
N LEU A 264 72.64 -6.93 23.26
CA LEU A 264 72.00 -7.30 24.52
C LEU A 264 72.53 -6.40 25.63
N TRP A 265 71.64 -5.60 26.21
CA TRP A 265 71.96 -4.66 27.29
C TRP A 265 71.32 -5.09 28.61
N LEU A 266 72.09 -5.03 29.70
CA LEU A 266 71.57 -5.15 31.06
C LEU A 266 71.72 -3.81 31.78
N PHE A 267 70.61 -3.25 32.26
CA PHE A 267 70.59 -1.96 32.96
C PHE A 267 70.39 -2.13 34.47
N ASN A 268 70.81 -1.12 35.25
CA ASN A 268 70.47 -1.03 36.68
C ASN A 268 69.24 -0.14 36.93
N ASN A 269 69.22 1.06 36.36
CA ASN A 269 68.11 2.01 36.37
C ASN A 269 68.37 3.11 35.33
N GLY A 270 67.33 3.59 34.65
CA GLY A 270 67.45 4.59 33.58
C GLY A 270 68.44 4.16 32.50
N ASN A 271 69.37 5.05 32.15
CA ASN A 271 70.34 4.84 31.08
C ASN A 271 71.65 4.15 31.55
N ASN A 272 71.73 3.66 32.79
CA ASN A 272 72.96 3.05 33.33
C ASN A 272 73.08 1.57 32.96
N THR A 273 73.80 1.28 31.88
CA THR A 273 74.18 -0.09 31.49
C THR A 273 75.20 -0.66 32.48
N ARG A 274 74.99 -1.91 32.88
CA ARG A 274 75.91 -2.71 33.72
C ARG A 274 76.76 -3.66 32.88
N PHE A 275 76.23 -4.06 31.73
CA PHE A 275 76.83 -5.06 30.86
C PHE A 275 76.18 -4.99 29.47
N VAL A 276 77.01 -4.99 28.42
CA VAL A 276 76.62 -4.94 27.01
C VAL A 276 77.33 -6.06 26.27
N ILE A 277 76.60 -6.85 25.48
CA ILE A 277 77.14 -7.83 24.53
C ILE A 277 76.63 -7.49 23.13
N GLY A 278 77.53 -7.31 22.16
CA GLY A 278 77.23 -7.05 20.75
C GLY A 278 77.56 -5.62 20.32
N ASP A 279 77.45 -5.35 19.02
CA ASP A 279 77.66 -4.03 18.37
C ASP A 279 76.55 -3.81 17.32
N ASN A 280 75.90 -2.63 17.33
CA ASN A 280 74.82 -2.23 16.41
C ASN A 280 75.29 -1.51 15.12
N GLY A 281 76.56 -1.61 14.75
CA GLY A 281 76.99 -1.41 13.35
C GLY A 281 76.95 0.03 12.79
N THR A 282 76.79 1.07 13.60
CA THR A 282 77.00 2.46 13.16
C THR A 282 78.35 2.96 13.66
N THR A 283 79.36 2.87 12.79
CA THR A 283 80.70 3.52 12.85
C THR A 283 81.24 3.87 14.24
N GLY A 284 82.22 3.10 14.73
CA GLY A 284 83.24 3.63 15.64
C GLY A 284 83.40 3.01 17.03
N GLN A 285 82.97 1.77 17.30
CA GLN A 285 83.45 0.97 18.44
C GLN A 285 83.09 -0.51 18.30
N TYR A 286 84.06 -1.33 17.90
CA TYR A 286 83.86 -2.69 17.34
C TYR A 286 84.03 -3.84 18.35
N GLY A 287 83.83 -3.60 19.64
CA GLY A 287 84.11 -4.58 20.69
C GLY A 287 83.01 -5.62 20.86
N TRP A 288 83.35 -6.91 20.91
CA TRP A 288 82.39 -7.96 21.29
C TRP A 288 82.96 -8.91 22.35
N LEU A 289 82.07 -9.57 23.09
CA LEU A 289 82.38 -10.67 24.00
C LEU A 289 81.96 -11.99 23.36
N GLN A 290 82.88 -12.92 23.14
CA GLN A 290 82.56 -14.19 22.49
C GLN A 290 83.35 -15.37 23.07
N TRP A 291 82.68 -16.52 23.14
CA TRP A 291 83.35 -17.81 23.18
C TRP A 291 83.59 -18.30 21.74
N ASP A 292 84.85 -18.38 21.33
CA ASP A 292 85.24 -18.95 20.04
C ASP A 292 85.41 -20.46 20.19
N SER A 293 84.42 -21.22 19.74
CA SER A 293 84.43 -22.68 19.83
C SER A 293 85.45 -23.35 18.93
N ASN A 294 85.91 -22.68 17.87
CA ASN A 294 86.90 -23.24 16.94
C ASN A 294 88.31 -23.13 17.50
N LEU A 295 88.59 -22.02 18.21
CA LEU A 295 89.89 -21.77 18.84
C LEU A 295 89.93 -22.15 20.33
N ASP A 296 88.79 -22.51 20.90
CA ASP A 296 88.56 -22.87 22.30
C ASP A 296 89.09 -21.78 23.25
N LEU A 297 88.60 -20.54 23.04
CA LEU A 297 89.01 -19.38 23.84
C LEU A 297 87.87 -18.40 24.07
N PHE A 298 87.91 -17.72 25.22
CA PHE A 298 87.07 -16.56 25.50
C PHE A 298 87.79 -15.29 25.05
N ARG A 299 87.11 -14.45 24.26
CA ARG A 299 87.69 -13.25 23.63
C ARG A 299 86.85 -12.00 23.92
N ILE A 300 87.56 -10.90 24.21
CA ILE A 300 87.08 -9.51 24.16
C ILE A 300 87.95 -8.81 23.11
N ASP A 301 87.45 -8.60 21.91
CA ASP A 301 88.25 -8.18 20.75
C ASP A 301 87.47 -7.16 19.90
N GLN A 302 88.17 -6.42 19.04
CA GLN A 302 87.58 -5.52 18.05
C GLN A 302 87.49 -6.19 16.67
N SER A 303 86.38 -6.01 15.94
CA SER A 303 86.13 -6.75 14.69
C SER A 303 87.15 -6.55 13.56
N ASN A 304 88.04 -5.55 13.66
CA ASN A 304 88.87 -5.11 12.53
C ASN A 304 90.38 -5.38 12.72
N ALA A 305 90.82 -5.90 13.88
CA ALA A 305 92.24 -6.13 14.17
C ALA A 305 92.41 -7.41 15.01
N PRO A 306 92.64 -8.59 14.40
CA PRO A 306 92.67 -9.89 15.10
C PRO A 306 93.81 -10.09 16.12
N GLY A 307 94.53 -9.03 16.47
CA GLY A 307 95.62 -9.00 17.45
C GLY A 307 95.33 -8.22 18.74
N ASP A 308 94.22 -7.47 18.83
CA ASP A 308 93.97 -6.52 19.92
C ASP A 308 92.93 -7.06 20.92
N GLY A 309 93.06 -6.76 22.22
CA GLY A 309 92.06 -7.15 23.24
C GLY A 309 92.43 -8.35 24.15
N LEU A 310 91.48 -8.81 24.97
CA LEU A 310 91.69 -9.81 26.04
C LEU A 310 91.27 -11.22 25.57
N LYS A 311 92.20 -12.17 25.59
CA LYS A 311 91.97 -13.57 25.20
C LYS A 311 92.36 -14.50 26.34
N LEU A 312 91.47 -15.41 26.72
CA LEU A 312 91.70 -16.41 27.76
C LEU A 312 91.60 -17.82 27.16
N LYS A 313 92.66 -18.62 27.32
CA LYS A 313 92.71 -20.03 26.88
C LYS A 313 93.36 -20.90 27.96
N GLY A 314 92.58 -21.75 28.60
CA GLY A 314 93.03 -22.53 29.76
C GLY A 314 93.54 -21.60 30.87
N ASN A 315 94.80 -21.77 31.31
CA ASN A 315 95.45 -20.93 32.32
C ASN A 315 96.21 -19.72 31.73
N PHE A 316 96.11 -19.48 30.42
CA PHE A 316 96.86 -18.43 29.74
C PHE A 316 95.94 -17.26 29.41
N MET A 317 96.38 -16.06 29.74
CA MET A 317 95.77 -14.79 29.36
C MET A 317 96.71 -14.06 28.40
N THR A 318 96.19 -13.70 27.22
CA THR A 318 96.87 -12.83 26.27
C THR A 318 96.12 -11.52 26.21
N ILE A 319 96.84 -10.41 26.43
CA ILE A 319 96.33 -9.06 26.21
C ILE A 319 97.06 -8.54 24.97
N GLY A 320 96.32 -8.33 23.89
CA GLY A 320 96.79 -7.71 22.67
C GLY A 320 97.11 -6.22 22.86
N ASN A 321 97.59 -5.54 21.82
CA ASN A 321 97.72 -4.09 21.87
C ASN A 321 96.33 -3.52 22.19
N VAL A 322 96.24 -2.69 23.22
CA VAL A 322 95.10 -1.78 23.39
C VAL A 322 95.61 -0.50 22.74
N PRO A 323 95.20 -0.14 21.51
CA PRO A 323 95.58 1.15 20.96
C PRO A 323 94.98 2.22 21.88
N VAL A 324 95.83 2.80 22.73
CA VAL A 324 95.57 4.08 23.37
C VAL A 324 95.94 5.15 22.34
N ASP A 325 95.13 5.28 21.31
CA ASP A 325 95.10 6.56 20.59
C ASP A 325 94.14 7.47 21.37
N GLU A 326 94.75 8.31 22.20
CA GLU A 326 94.18 9.51 22.82
C GLU A 326 93.59 10.48 21.77
N PRO A 327 92.66 11.42 22.09
CA PRO A 327 92.04 11.76 23.38
C PRO A 327 90.52 11.49 23.47
#